data_AF-A0A9X3NFE4-F1
#
_entry.id   AF-A0A9X3NFE4-F1
#
_cell.length_a   1.000
_cell.length_b   1.000
_cell.length_c   1.000
_cell.angle_alpha   90.00
_cell.angle_beta   90.00
_cell.angle_gamma   90.00
#
_symmetry.space_group_name_H-M   'P 1'
#
loop_
_entity.id
_entity.type
_entity.pdbx_description
1 polymer ?
#
loop_
_entity_poly.entity_id
_entity_poly.type
_entity_poly.pdbx_seq_one_letter_code
_entity_poly.pdbx_strand_id
1 'polypeptide(L)'
;MNADLTTDERAELETLRTRVAQLERERAEQIAAANAAVAAAQERAYWLDRWHLDLNALMAKPGAAEFRGAIRITRGVIRRIRLLKRKLIR
;
A
#
# COMPACT_ATOMS: atom_id res chain seq x y z
N MET A 1 -28.85 22.95 -32.55
CA MET A 1 -27.92 24.08 -32.73
C MET A 1 -26.63 23.72 -32.03
N ASN A 2 -25.59 23.30 -32.77
CA ASN A 2 -24.25 23.20 -32.20
C ASN A 2 -23.74 24.63 -32.11
N ALA A 3 -23.66 25.18 -30.90
CA ALA A 3 -22.96 26.44 -30.68
C ALA A 3 -21.49 26.16 -31.01
N ASP A 4 -21.01 26.77 -32.10
CA ASP A 4 -19.63 26.62 -32.49
C ASP A 4 -18.78 27.39 -31.47
N LEU A 5 -17.92 26.67 -30.74
CA LEU A 5 -17.09 27.26 -29.69
C LEU A 5 -16.14 28.29 -30.31
N THR A 6 -16.04 29.45 -29.69
CA THR A 6 -15.04 30.46 -30.01
C THR A 6 -13.62 29.90 -29.84
N THR A 7 -12.64 30.52 -30.48
CA THR A 7 -11.23 30.08 -30.41
C THR A 7 -10.73 30.00 -28.96
N ASP A 8 -11.13 30.96 -28.12
CA ASP A 8 -10.73 31.02 -26.71
C ASP A 8 -11.38 29.89 -25.91
N GLU A 9 -12.66 29.62 -26.11
CA GLU A 9 -13.36 28.49 -25.47
C GLU A 9 -12.77 27.14 -25.89
N ARG A 10 -12.31 27.01 -27.13
CA ARG A 10 -11.61 25.79 -27.61
C ARG A 10 -10.25 25.61 -26.92
N ALA A 11 -9.50 26.69 -26.72
CA ALA A 11 -8.21 26.66 -26.03
C ALA A 11 -8.37 26.33 -24.53
N GLU A 12 -9.40 26.88 -23.88
CA GLU A 12 -9.75 26.55 -22.51
C GLU A 12 -10.19 25.09 -22.36
N LEU A 13 -11.04 24.62 -23.28
CA LEU A 13 -11.47 23.21 -23.32
C LEU A 13 -10.27 22.26 -23.43
N GLU A 14 -9.29 22.57 -24.27
CA GLU A 14 -8.11 21.74 -24.44
C GLU A 14 -7.21 21.74 -23.19
N THR A 15 -7.10 22.89 -22.52
CA THR A 15 -6.40 23.00 -21.23
C THR A 15 -7.09 22.14 -20.17
N LEU A 16 -8.42 22.22 -20.08
CA LEU A 16 -9.22 21.43 -19.15
C LEU A 16 -9.10 19.93 -19.44
N ARG A 17 -9.15 19.52 -20.71
CA ARG A 17 -8.96 18.12 -21.12
C ARG A 17 -7.58 17.61 -20.73
N THR A 18 -6.54 18.40 -20.96
CA THR A 18 -5.18 18.07 -20.54
C THR A 18 -5.10 17.88 -19.02
N ARG A 19 -5.74 18.78 -18.26
CA ARG A 19 -5.77 18.71 -16.80
C ARG A 19 -6.55 17.50 -16.29
N VAL A 20 -7.70 17.19 -16.90
CA VAL A 20 -8.50 16.00 -16.57
C VAL A 20 -7.70 14.73 -16.87
N ALA A 21 -7.08 14.63 -18.05
CA ALA A 21 -6.26 13.47 -18.40
C ALA A 21 -5.07 13.30 -17.44
N GLN A 22 -4.48 14.39 -16.95
CA GLN A 22 -3.46 14.33 -15.90
C GLN A 22 -4.03 13.79 -14.58
N LEU A 23 -5.14 14.35 -14.11
CA LEU A 23 -5.77 13.93 -12.85
C LEU A 23 -6.25 12.47 -12.89
N GLU A 24 -6.74 12.00 -14.04
CA GLU A 24 -7.11 10.61 -14.23
C GLU A 24 -5.92 9.66 -14.10
N ARG A 25 -4.74 10.04 -14.64
CA ARG A 25 -3.49 9.29 -14.45
C ARG A 25 -3.08 9.25 -12.98
N GLU A 26 -3.04 10.40 -12.32
CA GLU A 26 -2.70 10.49 -10.89
C GLU A 26 -3.65 9.64 -10.04
N ARG A 27 -4.96 9.66 -10.35
CA ARG A 27 -5.96 8.84 -9.67
C ARG A 27 -5.75 7.35 -9.91
N ALA A 28 -5.44 6.95 -11.14
CA ALA A 28 -5.16 5.55 -11.47
C ALA A 28 -3.93 5.03 -10.70
N GLU A 29 -2.87 5.83 -10.60
CA GLU A 29 -1.68 5.51 -9.82
C GLU A 29 -1.98 5.36 -8.32
N GLN A 30 -2.76 6.29 -7.75
CA GLN A 30 -3.18 6.20 -6.34
C GLN A 30 -4.01 4.95 -6.06
N ILE A 31 -4.94 4.60 -6.96
CA ILE A 31 -5.74 3.38 -6.85
C ILE A 31 -4.84 2.14 -6.92
N ALA A 32 -3.89 2.10 -7.85
CA ALA A 32 -2.95 0.99 -7.98
C ALA A 32 -2.12 0.82 -6.70
N ALA A 33 -1.61 1.92 -6.14
CA ALA A 33 -0.84 1.91 -4.90
C ALA A 33 -1.70 1.45 -3.69
N ALA A 34 -2.93 1.94 -3.58
CA ALA A 34 -3.86 1.54 -2.52
C ALA A 34 -4.20 0.05 -2.62
N ASN A 35 -4.51 -0.45 -3.82
CA ASN A 35 -4.80 -1.87 -4.05
C ASN A 35 -3.60 -2.75 -3.70
N ALA A 36 -2.38 -2.35 -4.06
CA ALA A 36 -1.17 -3.06 -3.68
C ALA A 36 -0.97 -3.11 -2.16
N ALA A 37 -1.24 -2.00 -1.46
CA ALA A 37 -1.17 -1.95 0.01
C ALA A 37 -2.23 -2.86 0.67
N VAL A 38 -3.46 -2.86 0.15
CA VAL A 38 -4.54 -3.73 0.62
C VAL A 38 -4.20 -5.21 0.38
N ALA A 39 -3.71 -5.57 -0.80
CA ALA A 39 -3.30 -6.94 -1.10
C ALA A 39 -2.19 -7.41 -0.15
N ALA A 40 -1.17 -6.58 0.10
CA ALA A 40 -0.13 -6.89 1.07
C ALA A 40 -0.65 -7.01 2.51
N ALA A 41 -1.68 -6.26 2.88
CA ALA A 41 -2.34 -6.37 4.17
C ALA A 41 -3.16 -7.66 4.28
N GLN A 42 -3.89 -8.02 3.22
CA GLN A 42 -4.67 -9.26 3.14
C GLN A 42 -3.77 -10.50 3.21
N GLU A 43 -2.63 -10.50 2.53
CA GLU A 43 -1.66 -11.60 2.63
C GLU A 43 -1.18 -11.79 4.08
N ARG A 44 -0.87 -10.68 4.77
CA ARG A 44 -0.46 -10.74 6.19
C ARG A 44 -1.59 -11.23 7.08
N ALA A 45 -2.81 -10.74 6.87
CA ALA A 45 -3.99 -11.16 7.60
C ALA A 45 -4.26 -12.66 7.41
N TYR A 46 -4.14 -13.17 6.18
CA TYR A 46 -4.25 -14.59 5.86
C TYR A 46 -3.26 -15.44 6.66
N TRP A 47 -1.99 -15.03 6.74
CA TRP A 47 -1.00 -15.76 7.54
C TRP A 47 -1.26 -15.71 9.04
N LEU A 48 -1.75 -14.58 9.55
CA LEU A 48 -2.13 -14.45 10.96
C LEU A 48 -3.29 -15.38 11.31
N ASP A 49 -4.33 -15.40 10.47
CA ASP A 49 -5.47 -16.27 10.63
C ASP A 49 -5.08 -17.75 10.51
N ARG A 50 -4.21 -18.09 9.54
CA ARG A 50 -3.67 -19.44 9.38
C ARG A 50 -2.96 -19.95 10.63
N TRP A 51 -2.28 -19.08 11.36
CA TRP A 51 -1.61 -19.38 12.63
C TRP A 51 -2.47 -19.14 13.87
N HIS A 52 -3.74 -18.78 13.69
CA HIS A 52 -4.69 -18.46 14.77
C HIS A 52 -4.15 -17.38 15.72
N LEU A 53 -3.41 -16.42 15.17
CA LEU A 53 -2.84 -15.30 15.92
C LEU A 53 -3.80 -14.11 15.88
N ASP A 54 -4.59 -13.94 16.94
CA ASP A 54 -5.44 -12.77 17.10
C ASP A 54 -4.64 -11.57 17.64
N LEU A 55 -4.28 -10.65 16.74
CA LEU A 55 -3.61 -9.40 17.09
C LEU A 55 -4.47 -8.48 17.97
N ASN A 56 -5.78 -8.51 17.86
CA ASN A 56 -6.67 -7.65 18.64
C ASN A 56 -6.70 -8.12 20.10
N ALA A 57 -6.90 -9.42 20.33
CA ALA A 57 -6.82 -10.01 21.67
C ALA A 57 -5.44 -9.80 22.32
N LEU A 58 -4.39 -9.79 21.52
CA LEU A 58 -3.01 -9.58 21.97
C LEU A 58 -2.71 -8.11 22.30
N MET A 59 -3.30 -7.17 21.55
CA MET A 59 -3.16 -5.74 21.78
C MET A 59 -4.05 -5.22 22.91
N ALA A 60 -5.12 -5.94 23.26
CA ALA A 60 -6.00 -5.63 24.38
C ALA A 60 -5.38 -5.94 25.77
N LYS A 61 -4.27 -6.70 25.82
CA LYS A 61 -3.60 -7.06 27.08
C LYS A 61 -2.61 -5.97 27.54
N PRO A 62 -2.47 -5.70 28.85
CA PRO A 62 -1.55 -4.70 29.42
C PRO A 62 -0.05 -5.10 29.36
N GLY A 63 0.38 -5.70 28.25
CA GLY A 63 1.78 -6.01 27.91
C GLY A 63 2.07 -5.84 26.40
N ALA A 64 1.13 -5.26 25.64
CA ALA A 64 1.24 -5.09 24.19
C ALA A 64 2.47 -4.28 23.76
N ALA A 65 2.96 -3.36 24.59
CA ALA A 65 4.17 -2.60 24.30
C ALA A 65 5.43 -3.48 24.31
N GLU A 66 5.55 -4.37 25.29
CA GLU A 66 6.66 -5.33 25.41
C GLU A 66 6.60 -6.36 24.28
N PHE A 67 5.39 -6.84 23.95
CA PHE A 67 5.16 -7.75 22.85
C PHE A 67 5.54 -7.15 21.49
N ARG A 68 5.23 -5.86 21.24
CA ARG A 68 5.71 -5.13 20.05
C ARG A 68 7.24 -5.07 20.00
N GLY A 69 7.90 -4.89 21.15
CA GLY A 69 9.36 -4.93 21.25
C GLY A 69 9.92 -6.29 20.87
N ALA A 70 9.37 -7.36 21.45
CA ALA A 70 9.77 -8.74 21.17
C ALA A 70 9.61 -9.11 19.70
N ILE A 71 8.46 -8.79 19.06
CA ILE A 71 8.25 -9.03 17.63
C ILE A 71 9.30 -8.31 16.77
N ARG A 72 9.64 -7.06 17.11
CA ARG A 72 10.59 -6.26 16.32
C ARG A 72 12.00 -6.87 16.35
N ILE A 73 12.41 -7.36 17.51
CA ILE A 73 13.68 -8.08 17.70
C ILE A 73 13.67 -9.37 16.88
N THR A 74 12.63 -10.19 17.02
CA THR A 74 12.50 -11.47 16.30
C THR A 74 12.51 -11.27 14.78
N ARG A 75 11.82 -10.23 14.27
CA ARG A 75 11.88 -9.85 12.83
C ARG A 75 13.29 -9.47 12.38
N GLY A 76 14.04 -8.75 13.21
CA GLY A 76 15.43 -8.39 12.94
C GLY A 76 16.33 -9.62 12.82
N VAL A 77 16.16 -10.58 13.73
CA VAL A 77 16.90 -11.85 13.75
C VAL A 77 16.58 -12.69 12.50
N ILE A 78 15.29 -12.89 12.18
CA ILE A 78 14.88 -13.66 11.00
C ILE A 78 15.42 -13.02 9.71
N ARG A 79 15.41 -11.68 9.60
CA ARG A 79 15.96 -10.99 8.43
C ARG A 79 17.47 -11.21 8.29
N ARG A 80 18.21 -11.20 9.40
CA ARG A 80 19.65 -11.48 9.43
C ARG A 80 19.96 -12.92 9.04
N ILE A 81 19.20 -13.89 9.55
CA ILE A 81 19.32 -15.31 9.18
C ILE A 81 19.04 -15.51 7.69
N ARG A 82 17.99 -14.89 7.14
CA ARG A 82 17.69 -14.95 5.69
C ARG A 82 18.83 -14.41 4.83
N LEU A 83 19.44 -13.29 5.24
CA LEU A 83 20.56 -12.69 4.50
C LEU A 83 21.81 -13.58 4.56
N LEU A 84 22.10 -14.19 5.70
CA LEU A 84 23.21 -15.14 5.86
C LEU A 84 22.98 -16.40 5.04
N LYS A 85 21.76 -16.95 5.07
CA LYS A 85 21.39 -18.12 4.26
C LYS A 85 21.53 -17.83 2.75
N ARG A 86 21.18 -16.62 2.31
CA ARG A 86 21.33 -16.18 0.91
C ARG A 86 22.79 -15.97 0.50
N LYS A 87 23.70 -15.70 1.44
CA LYS A 87 25.15 -15.65 1.20
C LYS A 87 25.80 -17.05 1.18
N LEU A 88 25.26 -18.01 1.93
CA LEU A 88 25.76 -19.39 1.99
C LEU A 88 25.28 -20.28 0.83
N ILE A 89 24.18 -19.90 0.17
CA ILE A 89 23.61 -20.62 -0.99
C ILE A 89 24.12 -20.05 -2.33
N ARG A 90 25.03 -19.07 -2.30
CA ARG A 90 25.72 -18.52 -3.47
C ARG A 90 27.15 -19.03 -3.51
#